data_AF-A0A0K9PIN3-F1
#
_entry.id   AF-A0A0K9PIN3-F1
#
_cell.length_a   1.000
_cell.length_b   1.000
_cell.length_c   1.000
_cell.angle_alpha   90.00
_cell.angle_beta   90.00
_cell.angle_gamma   90.00
#
_symmetry.space_group_name_H-M   'P 1'
#
loop_
_entity.id
_entity.type
_entity.pdbx_description
1 polymer ?
#
loop_
_entity_poly.entity_id
_entity_poly.type
_entity_poly.pdbx_seq_one_letter_code
_entity_poly.pdbx_strand_id
1 'polypeptide(L)'
;MGRTKVKLEWMQNFASRRQTFRKRSKGFLKKVSELNILCDVEACVILKNPFENKLEIWPNQIGDVQRILMRVDQTPEIERNKNIINLGSYLREKISKIQAQITKVAKQTQAMERNKLLFEYMKGKELTDIKEETTIYNLIEMINSKLHVGSYRLRHMKEDRKRRGKSLLWDINDAYDPSTPSEDFLYYASYAMESKSKTK
;
A
#
# COMPACT_ATOMS: atom_id res chain seq x y z
N MET A 1 11.19 -25.62 -15.49
CA MET A 1 11.64 -25.29 -14.13
C MET A 1 11.14 -23.90 -13.76
N GLY A 2 10.25 -23.80 -12.76
CA GLY A 2 9.61 -22.54 -12.37
C GLY A 2 10.60 -21.56 -11.75
N ARG A 3 10.49 -20.28 -12.12
CA ARG A 3 11.33 -19.20 -11.59
C ARG A 3 10.87 -18.86 -10.18
N THR A 4 11.61 -19.30 -9.16
CA THR A 4 11.31 -18.94 -7.77
C THR A 4 11.45 -17.43 -7.57
N LYS A 5 10.49 -16.83 -6.87
CA LYS A 5 10.54 -15.41 -6.51
C LYS A 5 11.79 -15.15 -5.66
N VAL A 6 12.64 -14.22 -6.09
CA VAL A 6 13.89 -13.90 -5.40
C VAL A 6 13.60 -12.95 -4.24
N LYS A 7 14.10 -13.28 -3.05
CA LYS A 7 14.10 -12.38 -1.88
C LYS A 7 15.11 -11.25 -2.11
N LEU A 8 14.69 -10.00 -1.89
CA LEU A 8 15.54 -8.81 -2.03
C LEU A 8 16.28 -8.52 -0.71
N GLU A 9 17.16 -9.43 -0.32
CA GLU A 9 17.97 -9.36 0.90
C GLU A 9 19.45 -9.62 0.58
N TRP A 10 20.32 -9.34 1.54
CA TRP A 10 21.76 -9.59 1.38
C TRP A 10 22.02 -11.11 1.22
N MET A 11 22.60 -11.50 0.07
CA MET A 11 22.90 -12.89 -0.22
C MET A 11 24.16 -13.32 0.54
N GLN A 12 24.05 -14.24 1.50
CA GLN A 12 25.19 -14.65 2.32
C GLN A 12 26.25 -15.42 1.54
N ASN A 13 25.84 -16.32 0.64
CA ASN A 13 26.75 -17.12 -0.18
C ASN A 13 27.53 -16.25 -1.18
N PHE A 14 28.86 -16.19 -1.02
CA PHE A 14 29.75 -15.35 -1.83
C PHE A 14 29.69 -15.66 -3.33
N ALA A 15 29.83 -16.93 -3.72
CA ALA A 15 29.85 -17.34 -5.12
C ALA A 15 28.51 -17.02 -5.82
N SER A 16 27.39 -17.30 -5.14
CA SER A 16 26.04 -16.99 -5.63
C SER A 16 25.82 -15.48 -5.75
N ARG A 17 26.30 -14.70 -4.76
CA ARG A 17 26.23 -13.23 -4.77
C ARG A 17 27.04 -12.66 -5.93
N ARG A 18 28.27 -13.13 -6.16
CA ARG A 18 29.14 -12.71 -7.28
C ARG A 18 28.54 -13.05 -8.63
N GLN A 19 28.02 -14.27 -8.81
CA GLN A 19 27.37 -14.66 -10.07
C GLN A 19 26.10 -13.84 -10.33
N THR A 20 25.31 -13.59 -9.29
CA THR A 20 24.09 -12.79 -9.40
C THR A 20 24.41 -11.34 -9.73
N PHE A 21 25.44 -10.76 -9.11
CA PHE A 21 25.93 -9.41 -9.45
C PHE A 21 26.27 -9.32 -10.94
N ARG A 22 27.13 -10.21 -11.45
CA ARG A 22 27.51 -10.24 -12.88
C ARG A 22 26.32 -10.36 -13.82
N LYS A 23 25.35 -11.23 -13.50
CA LYS A 23 24.12 -11.40 -14.31
C LYS A 23 23.23 -10.16 -14.26
N ARG A 24 23.04 -9.56 -13.07
CA ARG A 24 22.18 -8.40 -12.87
C ARG A 24 22.80 -7.11 -13.40
N SER A 25 24.10 -6.87 -13.23
CA SER A 25 24.78 -5.69 -13.77
C SER A 25 24.70 -5.67 -15.29
N LYS A 26 25.01 -6.80 -15.94
CA LYS A 26 24.86 -6.95 -17.39
C LYS A 26 23.42 -6.72 -17.86
N GLY A 27 22.44 -7.31 -17.16
CA GLY A 27 21.02 -7.13 -17.48
C GLY A 27 20.54 -5.69 -17.28
N PHE A 28 21.02 -5.02 -16.23
CA PHE A 28 20.72 -3.63 -15.94
C PHE A 28 21.28 -2.69 -17.01
N LEU A 29 22.56 -2.84 -17.37
CA LEU A 29 23.18 -2.06 -18.46
C LEU A 29 22.44 -2.25 -19.79
N LYS A 30 22.02 -3.49 -20.10
CA LYS A 30 21.20 -3.75 -21.30
C LYS A 30 19.87 -2.98 -21.24
N LYS A 31 19.19 -2.98 -20.09
CA LYS A 31 17.92 -2.28 -19.92
C LYS A 31 18.06 -0.76 -20.03
N VAL A 32 19.14 -0.19 -19.50
CA VAL A 32 19.43 1.24 -19.64
C VAL A 32 19.74 1.58 -21.10
N SER A 33 20.48 0.73 -21.81
CA SER A 33 20.72 0.91 -23.25
C SER A 33 19.44 0.83 -24.07
N GLU A 34 18.56 -0.14 -23.78
CA GLU A 34 17.24 -0.24 -24.42
C GLU A 34 16.40 1.01 -24.13
N LEU A 35 16.39 1.50 -22.89
CA LEU A 35 15.65 2.71 -22.50
C LEU A 35 16.16 3.95 -23.23
N ASN A 36 17.48 4.14 -23.30
CA ASN A 36 18.11 5.24 -24.02
C ASN A 36 17.67 5.24 -25.49
N ILE A 37 17.74 4.08 -26.16
CA ILE A 37 17.38 3.96 -27.59
C ILE A 37 15.86 4.12 -27.82
N LEU A 38 15.03 3.47 -27.01
CA LEU A 38 13.58 3.41 -27.26
C LEU A 38 12.86 4.70 -26.88
N CYS A 39 13.36 5.41 -25.88
CA CYS A 39 12.73 6.62 -25.37
C CYS A 39 13.51 7.89 -25.72
N ASP A 40 14.62 7.77 -26.43
CA ASP A 40 15.53 8.88 -26.76
C ASP A 40 15.92 9.70 -25.53
N VAL A 41 16.28 9.00 -24.44
CA VAL A 41 16.67 9.60 -23.17
C VAL A 41 18.16 9.45 -22.92
N GLU A 42 18.83 10.56 -22.60
CA GLU A 42 20.21 10.52 -22.15
C GLU A 42 20.29 9.85 -20.77
N ALA A 43 21.08 8.78 -20.67
CA ALA A 43 21.31 8.06 -19.43
C ALA A 43 22.77 7.64 -19.30
N CYS A 44 23.28 7.63 -18.08
CA CYS A 44 24.60 7.09 -17.75
C CYS A 44 24.52 6.23 -16.49
N VAL A 45 25.43 5.27 -16.37
CA VAL A 45 25.53 4.34 -15.25
C VAL A 45 26.98 4.27 -14.78
N ILE A 46 27.19 4.43 -13.47
CA ILE A 46 28.47 4.23 -12.81
C ILE A 46 28.27 3.15 -11.75
N LEU A 47 28.87 1.98 -11.95
CA LEU A 47 28.77 0.82 -11.07
C LEU A 47 30.12 0.50 -10.45
N LYS A 48 30.18 0.46 -9.12
CA LYS A 48 31.34 -0.09 -8.40
C LYS A 48 31.17 -1.60 -8.25
N ASN A 49 32.06 -2.36 -8.85
CA ASN A 49 32.12 -3.81 -8.68
C ASN A 49 32.83 -4.14 -7.35
N PRO A 50 32.11 -4.68 -6.35
CA PRO A 50 32.69 -4.94 -5.04
C PRO A 50 33.61 -6.18 -5.01
N PHE A 51 33.68 -6.95 -6.10
CA PHE A 51 34.47 -8.19 -6.18
C PHE A 51 35.80 -8.03 -6.92
N GLU A 52 35.86 -7.06 -7.84
CA GLU A 52 37.02 -6.85 -8.73
C GLU A 52 37.63 -5.44 -8.54
N ASN A 53 37.13 -4.69 -7.57
CA ASN A 53 37.51 -3.29 -7.27
C ASN A 53 37.58 -2.40 -8.54
N LYS A 54 36.73 -2.70 -9.52
CA LYS A 54 36.66 -2.04 -10.82
C LYS A 54 35.41 -1.19 -10.90
N LEU A 55 35.52 -0.04 -11.57
CA LEU A 55 34.37 0.76 -11.99
C LEU A 55 33.91 0.31 -13.38
N GLU A 56 32.64 -0.04 -13.49
CA GLU A 56 31.94 -0.28 -14.75
C GLU A 56 31.15 0.98 -15.08
N ILE A 57 31.53 1.67 -16.15
CA ILE A 57 30.92 2.92 -16.60
C ILE A 57 30.23 2.66 -17.94
N TRP A 58 29.02 3.21 -18.10
CA TRP A 58 28.29 3.20 -19.35
C TRP A 58 27.65 4.57 -19.59
N PRO A 59 27.68 5.11 -20.82
CA PRO A 59 28.39 4.61 -22.01
C PRO A 59 29.92 4.55 -21.85
N ASN A 60 30.60 3.78 -22.70
CA ASN A 60 32.08 3.68 -22.65
C ASN A 60 32.77 5.01 -23.02
N GLN A 61 32.06 5.91 -23.68
CA GLN A 61 32.52 7.26 -24.03
C GLN A 61 32.41 8.17 -22.80
N ILE A 62 33.56 8.45 -22.18
CA ILE A 62 33.65 9.29 -20.98
C ILE A 62 33.07 10.69 -21.21
N GLY A 63 33.23 11.25 -22.42
CA GLY A 63 32.70 12.57 -22.77
C GLY A 63 31.17 12.67 -22.67
N ASP A 64 30.46 11.61 -23.07
CA ASP A 64 28.99 11.58 -22.96
C ASP A 64 28.55 11.48 -21.49
N VAL A 65 29.25 10.67 -20.69
CA VAL A 65 28.99 10.56 -19.25
C VAL A 65 29.24 11.90 -18.56
N GLN A 66 30.35 12.57 -18.88
CA GLN A 66 30.67 13.90 -18.33
C GLN A 66 29.61 14.93 -18.72
N ARG A 67 29.16 14.96 -19.97
CA ARG A 67 28.08 15.85 -20.43
C ARG A 67 26.79 15.64 -19.64
N ILE A 68 26.40 14.38 -19.42
CA ILE A 68 25.20 14.04 -18.64
C ILE A 68 25.37 14.48 -17.18
N LEU A 69 26.51 14.20 -16.56
CA LEU A 69 26.79 14.61 -15.18
C LEU A 69 26.79 16.13 -15.01
N MET A 70 27.39 16.87 -15.94
CA MET A 70 27.37 18.34 -15.93
C MET A 70 25.95 18.88 -16.03
N ARG A 71 25.11 18.30 -16.90
CA ARG A 71 23.71 18.70 -17.02
C ARG A 71 22.94 18.47 -15.72
N VAL A 72 23.13 17.31 -15.09
CA VAL A 72 22.52 16.99 -13.78
C VAL A 72 22.98 17.98 -12.71
N ASP A 73 24.25 18.37 -12.72
CA ASP A 73 24.79 19.33 -11.76
C ASP A 73 24.32 20.77 -11.99
N GLN A 74 23.94 21.11 -13.22
CA GLN A 74 23.33 22.39 -13.57
C GLN A 74 21.81 22.44 -13.31
N THR A 75 21.14 21.28 -13.17
CA THR A 75 19.69 21.24 -12.84
C THR A 75 19.43 21.79 -11.44
N PRO A 76 18.46 22.72 -11.26
CA PRO A 76 18.09 23.26 -9.95
C PRO A 76 17.81 22.16 -8.91
N GLU A 77 18.25 22.37 -7.68
CA GLU A 77 18.17 21.36 -6.61
C GLU A 77 16.74 20.86 -6.35
N ILE A 78 15.75 21.76 -6.44
CA ILE A 78 14.33 21.43 -6.25
C ILE A 78 13.84 20.42 -7.29
N GLU A 79 14.28 20.54 -8.55
CA GLU A 79 13.93 19.60 -9.62
C GLU A 79 14.74 18.31 -9.52
N ARG A 80 16.01 18.44 -9.12
CA ARG A 80 16.91 17.29 -8.88
C ARG A 80 16.35 16.38 -7.78
N ASN A 81 15.92 16.94 -6.66
CA ASN A 81 15.45 16.20 -5.49
C ASN A 81 14.08 15.53 -5.70
N LYS A 82 13.26 15.99 -6.66
CA LYS A 82 12.01 15.32 -7.02
C LYS A 82 12.22 13.95 -7.66
N ASN A 83 13.31 13.82 -8.43
CA ASN A 83 13.56 12.65 -9.28
C ASN A 83 14.71 11.75 -8.78
N ILE A 84 15.52 12.21 -7.83
CA ILE A 84 16.54 11.37 -7.18
C ILE A 84 15.89 10.41 -6.19
N ILE A 85 15.96 9.12 -6.51
CA ILE A 85 15.68 8.05 -5.53
C ILE A 85 17.00 7.69 -4.85
N ASN A 86 17.18 8.17 -3.62
CA ASN A 86 18.28 7.73 -2.76
C ASN A 86 17.95 6.35 -2.16
N LEU A 87 18.96 5.48 -2.01
CA LEU A 87 18.82 4.24 -1.26
C LEU A 87 18.23 4.48 0.14
N GLY A 88 18.66 5.55 0.82
CA GLY A 88 18.13 5.93 2.13
C GLY A 88 16.64 6.26 2.12
N SER A 89 16.16 7.03 1.13
CA SER A 89 14.72 7.35 1.03
C SER A 89 13.91 6.11 0.65
N TYR A 90 14.40 5.31 -0.29
CA TYR A 90 13.78 4.03 -0.66
C TYR A 90 13.65 3.08 0.53
N LEU A 91 14.72 2.92 1.32
CA LEU A 91 14.69 2.05 2.51
C LEU A 91 13.72 2.58 3.56
N ARG A 92 13.67 3.90 3.81
CA ARG A 92 12.69 4.51 4.73
C ARG A 92 11.26 4.23 4.30
N GLU A 93 10.96 4.38 3.01
CA GLU A 93 9.63 4.06 2.47
C GLU A 93 9.25 2.59 2.68
N LYS A 94 10.19 1.67 2.43
CA LYS A 94 9.95 0.23 2.66
C LYS A 94 9.75 -0.10 4.14
N ILE A 95 10.55 0.51 5.02
CA ILE A 95 10.42 0.36 6.47
C ILE A 95 9.04 0.86 6.91
N SER A 96 8.62 2.04 6.47
CA SER A 96 7.29 2.60 6.77
C SER A 96 6.15 1.69 6.31
N LYS A 97 6.25 1.12 5.09
CA LYS A 97 5.26 0.15 4.59
C LYS A 97 5.18 -1.10 5.46
N ILE A 98 6.32 -1.66 5.86
CA ILE A 98 6.36 -2.85 6.73
C ILE A 98 5.80 -2.51 8.12
N GLN A 99 6.16 -1.36 8.68
CA GLN A 99 5.62 -0.89 9.97
C GLN A 99 4.10 -0.72 9.91
N ALA A 100 3.56 -0.12 8.84
CA ALA A 100 2.12 0.00 8.66
C ALA A 100 1.41 -1.37 8.59
N GLN A 101 2.04 -2.37 7.94
CA GLN A 101 1.53 -3.74 7.92
C GLN A 101 1.55 -4.37 9.32
N ILE A 102 2.64 -4.18 10.08
CA ILE A 102 2.74 -4.66 11.47
C ILE A 102 1.65 -4.03 12.34
N THR A 103 1.47 -2.71 12.27
CA THR A 103 0.42 -2.01 13.03
C THR A 103 -0.98 -2.49 12.64
N LYS A 104 -1.24 -2.75 11.35
CA LYS A 104 -2.51 -3.27 10.88
C LYS A 104 -2.79 -4.65 11.50
N VAL A 105 -1.83 -5.56 11.43
CA VAL A 105 -1.97 -6.90 12.02
C VAL A 105 -2.13 -6.81 13.54
N ALA A 106 -1.34 -5.98 14.23
CA ALA A 106 -1.45 -5.79 15.67
C ALA A 106 -2.85 -5.28 16.09
N LYS A 107 -3.40 -4.30 15.38
CA LYS A 107 -4.77 -3.80 15.61
C LYS A 107 -5.82 -4.87 15.36
N GLN A 108 -5.66 -5.69 14.31
CA GLN A 108 -6.56 -6.80 14.02
C GLN A 108 -6.52 -7.87 15.11
N THR A 109 -5.33 -8.25 15.58
CA THR A 109 -5.16 -9.20 16.69
C THR A 109 -5.80 -8.67 17.95
N GLN A 110 -5.53 -7.41 18.33
CA GLN A 110 -6.11 -6.79 19.51
C GLN A 110 -7.65 -6.73 19.42
N ALA A 111 -8.20 -6.39 18.25
CA ALA A 111 -9.64 -6.39 18.05
C ALA A 111 -10.24 -7.80 18.17
N MET A 112 -9.53 -8.83 17.69
CA MET A 112 -9.94 -10.22 17.78
C MET A 112 -9.94 -10.72 19.23
N GLU A 113 -8.88 -10.43 19.99
CA GLU A 113 -8.77 -10.73 21.43
C GLU A 113 -9.88 -10.06 22.23
N ARG A 114 -10.13 -8.77 21.97
CA ARG A 114 -11.22 -8.01 22.57
C ARG A 114 -12.58 -8.64 22.27
N ASN A 115 -12.87 -8.95 21.01
CA ASN A 115 -14.15 -9.58 20.65
C ASN A 115 -14.29 -10.99 21.28
N LYS A 116 -13.19 -11.75 21.39
CA LYS A 116 -13.18 -13.05 22.06
C LYS A 116 -13.54 -12.90 23.53
N LEU A 117 -12.92 -11.96 24.23
CA LEU A 117 -13.18 -11.67 25.64
C LEU A 117 -14.65 -11.27 25.86
N LEU A 118 -15.18 -10.37 25.03
CA LEU A 118 -16.60 -9.99 25.07
C LEU A 118 -17.53 -11.20 24.91
N PHE A 119 -17.22 -12.09 23.96
CA PHE A 119 -18.01 -13.28 23.73
C PHE A 119 -17.97 -14.26 24.90
N GLU A 120 -16.83 -14.39 25.57
CA GLU A 120 -16.71 -15.20 26.78
C GLU A 120 -17.55 -14.65 27.94
N TYR A 121 -17.59 -13.33 28.14
CA TYR A 121 -18.47 -12.71 29.15
C TYR A 121 -19.95 -12.84 28.79
N MET A 122 -20.33 -12.65 27.53
CA MET A 122 -21.72 -12.89 27.08
C MET A 122 -22.17 -14.34 27.29
N LYS A 123 -21.24 -15.30 27.29
CA LYS A 123 -21.51 -16.70 27.60
C LYS A 123 -21.68 -16.99 29.10
N GLY A 124 -21.57 -15.98 29.96
CA GLY A 124 -21.78 -16.13 31.40
C GLY A 124 -20.51 -16.45 32.19
N LYS A 125 -19.30 -16.13 31.68
CA LYS A 125 -18.13 -16.06 32.55
C LYS A 125 -18.34 -14.99 33.62
N GLU A 126 -18.08 -15.32 34.88
CA GLU A 126 -18.12 -14.35 35.97
C GLU A 126 -17.05 -13.26 35.80
N LEU A 127 -17.43 -12.02 36.12
CA LEU A 127 -16.55 -10.84 36.04
C LEU A 127 -15.52 -10.77 37.20
N THR A 128 -15.53 -11.78 38.08
CA THR A 128 -14.72 -11.88 39.31
C THR A 128 -13.21 -12.01 39.05
N ASP A 129 -12.81 -12.37 37.83
CA ASP A 129 -11.40 -12.48 37.41
C ASP A 129 -10.79 -11.17 36.87
N ILE A 130 -11.57 -10.09 36.70
CA ILE A 130 -11.04 -8.81 36.21
C ILE A 130 -10.44 -8.03 37.38
N LYS A 131 -9.12 -8.14 37.55
CA LYS A 131 -8.37 -7.45 38.61
C LYS A 131 -8.04 -5.98 38.28
N GLU A 132 -8.15 -5.58 37.02
CA GLU A 132 -7.76 -4.25 36.56
C GLU A 132 -8.99 -3.41 36.14
N GLU A 133 -9.16 -2.27 36.80
CA GLU A 133 -10.24 -1.30 36.52
C GLU A 133 -10.24 -0.81 35.06
N THR A 134 -9.05 -0.68 34.46
CA THR A 134 -8.85 -0.34 33.05
C THR A 134 -9.50 -1.32 32.10
N THR A 135 -9.53 -2.61 32.45
CA THR A 135 -10.17 -3.66 31.62
C THR A 135 -11.69 -3.51 31.62
N ILE A 136 -12.27 -3.04 32.73
CA ILE A 136 -13.71 -2.76 32.84
C ILE A 136 -14.09 -1.58 31.95
N TYR A 137 -13.36 -0.46 32.03
CA TYR A 137 -13.60 0.70 31.16
C TYR A 137 -13.50 0.34 29.67
N ASN A 138 -12.47 -0.43 29.29
CA ASN A 138 -12.30 -0.90 27.91
C ASN A 138 -13.49 -1.77 27.44
N LEU A 139 -14.03 -2.62 28.33
CA LEU A 139 -15.18 -3.47 28.01
C LEU A 139 -16.47 -2.65 27.84
N ILE A 140 -16.70 -1.67 28.71
CA ILE A 140 -17.84 -0.75 28.60
C ILE A 140 -17.78 0.03 27.30
N GLU A 141 -16.62 0.58 26.95
CA GLU A 141 -16.41 1.31 25.70
C GLU A 141 -16.70 0.41 24.47
N MET A 142 -16.23 -0.83 24.50
CA MET A 142 -16.52 -1.81 23.44
C MET A 142 -18.02 -2.11 23.30
N ILE A 143 -18.74 -2.33 24.40
CA ILE A 143 -20.18 -2.61 24.38
C ILE A 143 -20.94 -1.40 23.81
N ASN A 144 -20.63 -0.19 24.29
CA ASN A 144 -21.26 1.04 23.80
C ASN A 144 -21.00 1.26 22.31
N SER A 145 -19.77 1.03 21.84
CA SER A 145 -19.43 1.11 20.42
C SER A 145 -20.23 0.12 19.56
N LYS A 146 -20.33 -1.15 19.99
CA LYS A 146 -21.12 -2.18 19.28
C LYS A 146 -22.60 -1.86 19.28
N LEU A 147 -23.14 -1.37 20.40
CA LEU A 147 -24.53 -0.94 20.51
C LEU A 147 -24.82 0.24 19.58
N HIS A 148 -23.90 1.21 19.50
CA HIS A 148 -24.01 2.35 18.60
C HIS A 148 -24.06 1.89 17.13
N VAL A 149 -23.14 1.03 16.70
CA VAL A 149 -23.12 0.48 15.33
C VAL A 149 -24.41 -0.29 15.03
N GLY A 150 -24.89 -1.11 15.97
CA GLY A 150 -26.15 -1.84 15.83
C GLY A 150 -27.36 -0.90 15.69
N SER A 151 -27.43 0.13 16.53
CA SER A 151 -28.47 1.16 16.52
C SER A 151 -28.49 1.94 15.21
N TYR A 152 -27.30 2.32 14.72
CA TYR A 152 -27.12 3.00 13.44
C TYR A 152 -27.62 2.14 12.28
N ARG A 153 -27.18 0.86 12.19
CA ARG A 153 -27.64 -0.08 11.14
C ARG A 153 -29.15 -0.30 11.20
N LEU A 154 -29.75 -0.39 12.38
CA LEU A 154 -31.20 -0.50 12.56
C LEU A 154 -31.94 0.74 12.03
N ARG A 155 -31.40 1.94 12.26
CA ARG A 155 -31.99 3.19 11.76
C ARG A 155 -31.96 3.25 10.24
N HIS A 156 -30.81 2.95 9.62
CA HIS A 156 -30.68 2.89 8.16
C HIS A 156 -31.62 1.86 7.54
N MET A 157 -31.71 0.65 8.12
CA MET A 157 -32.64 -0.37 7.65
C MET A 157 -34.11 0.08 7.73
N LYS A 158 -34.50 0.86 8.75
CA LYS A 158 -35.85 1.43 8.88
C LYS A 158 -36.12 2.52 7.85
N GLU A 159 -35.14 3.37 7.56
CA GLU A 159 -35.23 4.41 6.53
C GLU A 159 -35.33 3.81 5.12
N ASP A 160 -34.55 2.78 4.82
CA ASP A 160 -34.63 2.06 3.54
C ASP A 160 -35.97 1.32 3.36
N ARG A 161 -36.57 0.82 4.44
CA ARG A 161 -37.94 0.29 4.40
C ARG A 161 -38.97 1.39 4.11
N LYS A 162 -38.83 2.58 4.72
CA LYS A 162 -39.71 3.74 4.45
C LYS A 162 -39.57 4.24 3.01
N ARG A 163 -38.35 4.28 2.46
CA ARG A 163 -38.10 4.65 1.05
C ARG A 163 -38.72 3.65 0.07
N ARG A 164 -38.57 2.35 0.33
CA ARG A 164 -39.23 1.29 -0.46
C ARG A 164 -40.77 1.33 -0.35
N GLY A 165 -41.31 1.68 0.82
CA GLY A 165 -42.75 1.89 1.02
C GLY A 165 -43.30 3.19 0.43
N LYS A 166 -42.44 4.18 0.13
CA LYS A 166 -42.80 5.47 -0.51
C LYS A 166 -42.49 5.51 -2.02
N SER A 167 -41.88 4.47 -2.57
CA SER A 167 -41.54 4.36 -4.00
C SER A 167 -42.78 4.04 -4.86
N LEU A 168 -43.73 4.96 -4.91
CA LEU A 168 -44.66 5.10 -6.03
C LEU A 168 -44.55 6.46 -6.74
N LEU A 169 -43.75 7.41 -6.24
CA LEU A 169 -43.47 8.66 -6.95
C LEU A 169 -42.07 9.16 -6.54
N TRP A 170 -41.10 9.17 -7.45
CA TRP A 170 -39.92 10.02 -7.33
C TRP A 170 -39.71 10.74 -8.66
N ASP A 171 -39.78 12.07 -8.61
CA ASP A 171 -39.27 12.95 -9.65
C ASP A 171 -37.73 13.00 -9.52
N ILE A 172 -37.07 13.00 -10.68
CA ILE A 172 -35.66 12.67 -10.92
C ILE A 172 -34.64 13.73 -10.42
N ASN A 173 -35.06 14.86 -9.85
CA ASN A 173 -34.20 16.04 -9.76
C ASN A 173 -33.45 16.29 -8.43
N ASP A 174 -33.61 15.48 -7.39
CA ASP A 174 -33.11 15.82 -6.04
C ASP A 174 -31.82 15.11 -5.58
N ALA A 175 -30.96 14.62 -6.48
CA ALA A 175 -29.75 13.88 -6.07
C ALA A 175 -28.45 14.46 -6.66
N TYR A 176 -27.98 15.58 -6.10
CA TYR A 176 -26.55 15.93 -6.12
C TYR A 176 -26.15 16.71 -4.86
N ASP A 177 -25.49 16.03 -3.92
CA ASP A 177 -24.75 16.66 -2.81
C ASP A 177 -23.24 16.37 -2.98
N PRO A 178 -22.41 17.38 -3.31
CA PRO A 178 -20.98 17.22 -3.59
C PRO A 178 -20.11 16.92 -2.35
N SER A 179 -20.68 16.84 -1.13
CA SER A 179 -19.90 16.77 0.11
C SER A 179 -19.59 15.34 0.62
N THR A 180 -19.96 14.29 -0.12
CA THR A 180 -19.73 12.89 0.30
C THR A 180 -18.32 12.36 -0.09
N PRO A 181 -17.52 11.84 0.88
CA PRO A 181 -16.17 11.33 0.61
C PRO A 181 -16.14 10.07 -0.27
N SER A 182 -15.12 10.00 -1.12
CA SER A 182 -14.99 9.19 -2.34
C SER A 182 -14.74 7.68 -2.19
N GLU A 183 -15.24 7.00 -1.16
CA GLU A 183 -15.17 5.52 -1.10
C GLU A 183 -16.53 4.82 -1.35
N ASP A 184 -17.66 5.50 -1.18
CA ASP A 184 -18.99 4.94 -1.45
C ASP A 184 -19.36 4.90 -2.95
N PHE A 185 -18.64 5.63 -3.80
CA PHE A 185 -18.88 5.66 -5.25
C PHE A 185 -18.62 4.30 -5.91
N LEU A 186 -17.68 3.50 -5.41
CA LEU A 186 -17.33 2.20 -6.01
C LEU A 186 -18.35 1.10 -5.65
N TYR A 187 -19.05 1.24 -4.51
CA TYR A 187 -20.10 0.30 -4.12
C TYR A 187 -21.39 0.52 -4.93
N TYR A 188 -21.77 1.78 -5.18
CA TYR A 188 -22.95 2.10 -5.99
C TYR A 188 -22.75 1.80 -7.49
N ALA A 189 -21.53 1.99 -8.03
CA ALA A 189 -21.24 1.68 -9.42
C ALA A 189 -21.30 0.18 -9.74
N SER A 190 -20.87 -0.70 -8.82
CA SER A 190 -20.96 -2.15 -9.04
C SER A 190 -22.41 -2.65 -9.01
N TYR A 191 -23.23 -2.10 -8.13
CA TYR A 191 -24.64 -2.48 -7.96
C TYR A 191 -25.52 -2.03 -9.15
N ALA A 192 -25.21 -0.86 -9.74
CA ALA A 192 -25.87 -0.36 -10.94
C ALA A 192 -25.53 -1.17 -12.22
N MET A 193 -24.34 -1.78 -12.26
CA MET A 193 -23.91 -2.64 -13.38
C MET A 193 -24.51 -4.05 -13.29
N GLU A 194 -24.64 -4.61 -12.08
CA GLU A 194 -25.27 -5.93 -11.85
C GLU A 194 -26.77 -5.96 -12.13
N SER A 195 -27.46 -4.84 -11.97
CA SER A 195 -28.90 -4.71 -12.24
C SER A 195 -29.23 -4.65 -13.73
N LYS A 196 -28.32 -4.18 -14.58
CA LYS A 196 -28.47 -4.20 -16.06
C LYS A 196 -28.12 -5.54 -16.70
N SER A 197 -27.29 -6.36 -16.04
CA SER A 197 -26.92 -7.70 -16.56
C SER A 197 -28.01 -8.76 -16.37
N LYS A 198 -29.02 -8.50 -15.52
CA LYS A 198 -30.12 -9.44 -15.23
C LYS A 198 -31.40 -9.15 -16.02
N THR A 199 -31.34 -8.24 -16.99
CA THR A 199 -32.49 -7.81 -17.82
C THR A 199 -32.23 -7.94 -19.32
N LYS A 200 -31.36 -8.88 -19.73
CA LYS A 200 -31.30 -9.39 -21.11
C LYS A 200 -31.33 -10.91 -21.10
#